data_AF-A0A533TJV5-F1
#
_entry.id   AF-A0A533TJV5-F1
#
_cell.length_a   1.000
_cell.length_b   1.000
_cell.length_c   1.000
_cell.angle_alpha   90.00
_cell.angle_beta   90.00
_cell.angle_gamma   90.00
#
_symmetry.space_group_name_H-M   'P 1'
#
loop_
_entity.id
_entity.type
_entity.pdbx_description
1 polymer ?
#
loop_
_entity_poly.entity_id
_entity_poly.type
_entity_poly.pdbx_seq_one_letter_code
_entity_poly.pdbx_strand_id
1 'polypeptide(L)'
;MKKTMLMAAGVAGLFFAYHPADTHAEVGVRIGGIHVNVGDRPHFVIDTRPTFIYVPELGYSVAVRSPYNFIFIDGSYFINRDGRWYRSSNYRGPWDVVSFDRLPHAVRAHRWDEIGRLRDREYRKHDHQYWEGRDQHNEHDRRDDRNQRREENRDERHDRNR
;
A
#
# COMPACT_ATOMS: atom_id res chain seq x y z
N MET A 1 0.31 63.42 -3.52
CA MET A 1 1.79 63.54 -3.50
C MET A 1 2.37 62.30 -2.82
N LYS A 2 3.62 61.98 -3.14
CA LYS A 2 4.26 60.65 -3.04
C LYS A 2 4.99 60.45 -1.69
N LYS A 3 5.27 59.16 -1.37
CA LYS A 3 6.34 58.59 -0.50
C LYS A 3 6.11 58.64 1.03
N THR A 4 6.47 57.64 1.86
CA THR A 4 7.45 56.54 1.76
C THR A 4 7.19 55.41 2.77
N MET A 5 7.79 54.24 2.50
CA MET A 5 7.77 52.94 3.19
C MET A 5 8.27 52.95 4.65
N LEU A 6 7.88 51.92 5.41
CA LEU A 6 8.84 50.98 6.02
C LEU A 6 8.17 49.65 6.37
N MET A 7 8.89 48.56 6.08
CA MET A 7 8.58 47.18 6.40
C MET A 7 8.66 46.93 7.91
N ALA A 8 7.79 46.05 8.41
CA ALA A 8 8.11 45.22 9.57
C ALA A 8 7.74 43.79 9.24
N ALA A 9 8.76 42.92 9.21
CA ALA A 9 8.65 41.49 9.02
C ALA A 9 7.81 40.88 10.15
N GLY A 10 6.61 40.42 9.82
CA GLY A 10 5.81 39.57 10.71
C GLY A 10 6.36 38.15 10.66
N VAL A 11 7.03 37.74 11.73
CA VAL A 11 7.46 36.36 11.97
C VAL A 11 6.23 35.46 11.83
N ALA A 12 6.24 34.61 10.80
CA ALA A 12 5.26 33.55 10.65
C ALA A 12 5.40 32.60 11.85
N GLY A 13 4.47 32.70 12.80
CA GLY A 13 4.35 31.78 13.91
C GLY A 13 4.06 30.38 13.39
N LEU A 14 5.09 29.56 13.28
CA LEU A 14 4.97 28.11 13.22
C LEU A 14 4.31 27.65 14.52
N PHE A 15 3.00 27.45 14.49
CA PHE A 15 2.32 26.61 15.47
C PHE A 15 2.83 25.17 15.29
N PHE A 16 3.99 24.87 15.87
CA PHE A 16 4.29 23.50 16.28
C PHE A 16 3.28 23.17 17.37
N ALA A 17 2.23 22.44 17.00
CA ALA A 17 1.35 21.82 17.97
C ALA A 17 2.20 20.93 18.88
N TYR A 18 2.45 21.41 20.10
CA TYR A 18 2.89 20.60 21.22
C TYR A 18 1.83 19.52 21.41
N HIS A 19 2.07 18.34 20.88
CA HIS A 19 1.34 17.15 21.32
C HIS A 19 1.87 16.87 22.73
N PRO A 20 1.03 16.88 23.78
CA PRO A 20 1.48 16.41 25.08
C PRO A 20 1.96 14.97 24.90
N ALA A 21 3.19 14.71 25.30
CA ALA A 21 3.63 13.34 25.49
C ALA A 21 2.82 12.80 26.66
N ASP A 22 1.77 12.06 26.37
CA ASP A 22 1.00 11.35 27.37
C ASP A 22 1.97 10.47 28.17
N THR A 23 2.23 10.87 29.40
CA THR A 23 3.14 10.18 30.32
C THR A 23 2.34 9.07 30.97
N HIS A 24 2.30 7.91 30.32
CA HIS A 24 1.74 6.69 30.90
C HIS A 24 2.81 6.01 31.75
N ALA A 25 2.51 5.79 33.04
CA ALA A 25 3.42 5.11 33.95
C ALA A 25 3.61 3.65 33.51
N GLU A 26 4.84 3.31 33.14
CA GLU A 26 5.23 1.96 32.72
C GLU A 26 5.29 1.00 33.93
N VAL A 27 4.47 -0.05 33.92
CA VAL A 27 4.65 -1.21 34.82
C VAL A 27 5.03 -2.40 33.93
N GLY A 28 6.33 -2.61 33.77
CA GLY A 28 6.89 -3.72 33.00
C GLY A 28 7.12 -4.95 33.88
N VAL A 29 6.46 -6.06 33.59
CA VAL A 29 6.78 -7.37 34.20
C VAL A 29 7.82 -8.07 33.34
N ARG A 30 8.96 -8.45 33.95
CA ARG A 30 10.03 -9.21 33.29
C ARG A 30 9.84 -10.70 33.53
N ILE A 31 9.60 -11.47 32.46
CA ILE A 31 9.69 -12.94 32.48
C ILE A 31 10.61 -13.34 31.34
N GLY A 32 11.75 -13.97 31.65
CA GLY A 32 12.62 -14.60 30.64
C GLY A 32 13.13 -13.69 29.52
N GLY A 33 13.42 -12.41 29.80
CA GLY A 33 13.97 -11.47 28.81
C GLY A 33 12.94 -10.83 27.87
N ILE A 34 11.64 -11.15 28.01
CA ILE A 34 10.57 -10.53 27.23
C ILE A 34 10.05 -9.31 28.00
N HIS A 35 10.17 -8.12 27.40
CA HIS A 35 9.48 -6.92 27.87
C HIS A 35 8.04 -6.97 27.35
N VAL A 36 7.08 -7.36 28.18
CA VAL A 36 5.64 -7.27 27.86
C VAL A 36 5.10 -5.98 28.48
N ASN A 37 4.85 -4.97 27.64
CA ASN A 37 4.11 -3.77 28.07
C ASN A 37 2.63 -4.13 28.14
N VAL A 38 2.16 -4.48 29.35
CA VAL A 38 0.76 -4.92 29.59
C VAL A 38 -0.22 -3.73 29.61
N GLY A 39 0.25 -2.47 29.58
CA GLY A 39 -0.59 -1.27 29.73
C GLY A 39 -0.86 -0.43 28.47
N ASP A 40 0.00 -0.43 27.45
CA ASP A 40 -0.06 0.54 26.32
C ASP A 40 -0.21 -0.17 24.97
N ARG A 41 -1.29 -0.93 24.80
CA ARG A 41 -1.67 -1.43 23.47
C ARG A 41 -2.44 -0.34 22.74
N PRO A 42 -1.90 0.25 21.66
CA PRO A 42 -2.63 1.25 20.89
C PRO A 42 -3.99 0.71 20.44
N HIS A 43 -5.04 1.46 20.77
CA HIS A 43 -6.42 1.09 20.46
C HIS A 43 -6.85 1.78 19.17
N PHE A 44 -6.44 1.25 18.02
CA PHE A 44 -7.05 1.63 16.75
C PHE A 44 -7.38 0.39 15.93
N VAL A 45 -8.49 0.45 15.21
CA VAL A 45 -9.00 -0.64 14.38
C VAL A 45 -8.91 -0.23 12.92
N ILE A 46 -8.53 -1.18 12.08
CA ILE A 46 -8.54 -1.01 10.63
C ILE A 46 -9.77 -1.74 10.09
N ASP A 47 -10.78 -0.97 9.70
CA ASP A 47 -12.08 -1.53 9.32
C ASP A 47 -12.13 -2.11 7.91
N THR A 48 -11.31 -1.55 7.01
CA THR A 48 -11.22 -2.03 5.63
C THR A 48 -10.09 -3.05 5.50
N ARG A 49 -10.42 -4.26 5.05
CA ARG A 49 -9.42 -5.29 4.75
C ARG A 49 -8.47 -4.80 3.65
N PRO A 50 -7.15 -4.71 3.90
CA PRO A 50 -6.21 -4.31 2.87
C PRO A 50 -6.04 -5.41 1.82
N THR A 51 -5.87 -4.99 0.57
CA THR A 51 -5.40 -5.87 -0.51
C THR A 51 -3.89 -5.82 -0.55
N PHE A 52 -3.27 -6.98 -0.77
CA PHE A 52 -1.82 -7.11 -0.78
C PHE A 52 -1.32 -7.57 -2.15
N ILE A 53 -0.11 -7.13 -2.50
CA ILE A 53 0.66 -7.67 -3.60
C ILE A 53 2.00 -8.18 -3.07
N TYR A 54 2.42 -9.36 -3.52
CA TYR A 54 3.74 -9.88 -3.20
C TYR A 54 4.80 -9.16 -4.02
N VAL A 55 5.87 -8.70 -3.37
CA VAL A 55 6.97 -7.99 -4.03
C VAL A 55 8.22 -8.88 -3.95
N PRO A 56 8.61 -9.56 -5.05
CA PRO A 56 9.71 -10.52 -5.02
C PRO A 56 11.04 -9.96 -4.54
N GLU A 57 11.36 -8.71 -4.91
CA GLU A 57 12.60 -8.04 -4.50
C GLU A 57 12.66 -7.73 -3.01
N LEU A 58 11.50 -7.65 -2.34
CA LEU A 58 11.41 -7.43 -0.90
C LEU A 58 11.28 -8.74 -0.10
N GLY A 59 10.77 -9.80 -0.75
CA GLY A 59 10.48 -11.08 -0.09
C GLY A 59 9.23 -11.06 0.79
N TYR A 60 8.37 -10.04 0.65
CA TYR A 60 7.14 -9.92 1.42
C TYR A 60 6.05 -9.17 0.65
N SER A 61 4.84 -9.18 1.23
CA SER A 61 3.67 -8.54 0.64
C SER A 61 3.46 -7.13 1.19
N VAL A 62 3.06 -6.20 0.32
CA VAL A 62 2.79 -4.80 0.68
C VAL A 62 1.36 -4.46 0.27
N ALA A 63 0.65 -3.69 1.12
CA ALA A 63 -0.71 -3.31 0.76
C ALA A 63 -0.74 -2.30 -0.39
N VAL A 64 -1.70 -2.50 -1.28
CA VAL A 64 -2.04 -1.63 -2.40
C VAL A 64 -3.39 -0.99 -2.14
N ARG A 65 -3.58 0.24 -2.62
CA ARG A 65 -4.86 0.96 -2.53
C ARG A 65 -5.38 1.11 -1.09
N SER A 66 -4.48 1.08 -0.11
CA SER A 66 -4.77 1.30 1.30
C SER A 66 -4.20 2.66 1.72
N PRO A 67 -4.90 3.43 2.58
CA PRO A 67 -4.34 4.65 3.16
C PRO A 67 -3.23 4.34 4.18
N TYR A 68 -3.06 3.07 4.55
CA TYR A 68 -2.09 2.63 5.54
C TYR A 68 -0.92 1.89 4.91
N ASN A 69 0.26 2.12 5.47
CA ASN A 69 1.54 1.55 5.09
C ASN A 69 1.69 0.11 5.63
N PHE A 70 0.88 -0.81 5.10
CA PHE A 70 0.88 -2.20 5.53
C PHE A 70 1.96 -3.03 4.85
N ILE A 71 2.63 -3.83 5.66
CA ILE A 71 3.48 -4.95 5.25
C ILE A 71 2.89 -6.23 5.85
N PHE A 72 2.92 -7.31 5.08
CA PHE A 72 2.59 -8.65 5.54
C PHE A 72 3.76 -9.59 5.26
N ILE A 73 4.33 -10.14 6.32
CA ILE A 73 5.49 -11.05 6.29
C ILE A 73 5.34 -12.07 7.43
N ASP A 74 5.61 -13.34 7.14
CA ASP A 74 5.59 -14.45 8.11
C ASP A 74 4.34 -14.50 9.01
N GLY A 75 3.16 -14.31 8.40
CA GLY A 75 1.88 -14.36 9.11
C GLY A 75 1.59 -13.17 10.02
N SER A 76 2.43 -12.13 10.00
CA SER A 76 2.27 -10.92 10.80
C SER A 76 2.06 -9.69 9.91
N TYR A 77 1.15 -8.82 10.35
CA TYR A 77 0.93 -7.49 9.79
C TYR A 77 1.79 -6.49 10.51
N PHE A 78 2.46 -5.63 9.75
CA PHE A 78 3.18 -4.48 10.25
C PHE A 78 2.63 -3.22 9.61
N ILE A 79 2.55 -2.16 10.40
CA ILE A 79 2.20 -0.82 9.90
C ILE A 79 3.17 0.21 10.46
N ASN A 80 3.55 1.16 9.61
CA ASN A 80 4.23 2.36 10.03
C ASN A 80 3.23 3.51 10.06
N ARG A 81 3.02 4.11 11.24
CA ARG A 81 2.15 5.26 11.45
C ARG A 81 2.88 6.28 12.30
N ASP A 82 3.04 7.49 11.77
CA ASP A 82 3.71 8.62 12.44
C ASP A 82 5.12 8.26 12.96
N GLY A 83 5.87 7.49 12.18
CA GLY A 83 7.23 7.03 12.53
C GLY A 83 7.27 5.89 13.55
N ARG A 84 6.13 5.48 14.11
CA ARG A 84 6.02 4.32 15.01
C ARG A 84 5.60 3.08 14.25
N TRP A 85 6.15 1.94 14.66
CA TRP A 85 5.82 0.64 14.09
C TRP A 85 4.91 -0.14 15.02
N TYR A 86 3.95 -0.82 14.40
CA TYR A 86 2.99 -1.66 15.10
C TYR A 86 2.90 -3.02 14.42
N ARG A 87 2.69 -4.06 15.21
CA ARG A 87 2.55 -5.45 14.75
C ARG A 87 1.23 -6.04 15.22
N SER A 88 0.60 -6.85 14.38
CA SER A 88 -0.55 -7.69 14.76
C SER A 88 -0.55 -8.98 13.96
N SER A 89 -1.13 -10.06 14.49
CA SER A 89 -1.44 -11.27 13.72
C SER A 89 -2.72 -11.15 12.89
N ASN A 90 -3.52 -10.11 13.13
CA ASN A 90 -4.76 -9.82 12.42
C ASN A 90 -4.75 -8.36 11.93
N TYR A 91 -5.14 -8.14 10.66
CA TYR A 91 -5.13 -6.80 10.06
C TYR A 91 -6.00 -5.78 10.81
N ARG A 92 -6.97 -6.22 11.63
CA ARG A 92 -7.82 -5.36 12.47
C ARG A 92 -7.19 -4.98 13.81
N GLY A 93 -6.04 -5.57 14.16
CA GLY A 93 -5.47 -5.55 15.51
C GLY A 93 -5.86 -6.80 16.34
N PRO A 94 -5.55 -6.83 17.64
CA PRO A 94 -4.92 -5.77 18.43
C PRO A 94 -3.47 -5.50 18.01
N TRP A 95 -3.04 -4.25 18.15
CA TRP A 95 -1.72 -3.80 17.73
C TRP A 95 -0.75 -3.73 18.91
N ASP A 96 0.43 -4.31 18.76
CA ASP A 96 1.55 -4.18 19.68
C ASP A 96 2.58 -3.20 19.11
N VAL A 97 3.10 -2.30 19.94
CA VAL A 97 4.20 -1.41 19.55
C VAL A 97 5.47 -2.23 19.36
N VAL A 98 6.10 -2.09 18.20
CA VAL A 98 7.39 -2.74 17.91
C VAL A 98 8.44 -1.68 17.64
N SER A 99 9.60 -1.84 18.24
CA SER A 99 10.74 -0.95 18.01
C SER A 99 11.38 -1.29 16.66
N PHE A 100 12.01 -0.31 16.01
CA PHE A 100 12.58 -0.49 14.67
C PHE A 100 13.59 -1.64 14.64
N ASP A 101 14.39 -1.81 15.69
CA ASP A 101 15.37 -2.89 15.88
C ASP A 101 14.76 -4.30 16.07
N ARG A 102 13.45 -4.40 16.27
CA ARG A 102 12.72 -5.68 16.38
C ARG A 102 11.92 -6.03 15.13
N LEU A 103 11.95 -5.18 14.10
CA LEU A 103 11.36 -5.50 12.81
C LEU A 103 12.15 -6.62 12.10
N PRO A 104 11.49 -7.42 11.25
CA PRO A 104 12.18 -8.36 10.37
C PRO A 104 13.29 -7.66 9.58
N HIS A 105 14.43 -8.33 9.39
CA HIS A 105 15.58 -7.74 8.69
C HIS A 105 15.19 -7.20 7.31
N ALA A 106 14.41 -7.97 6.54
CA ALA A 106 13.93 -7.56 5.23
C ALA A 106 13.17 -6.22 5.26
N VAL A 107 12.38 -5.94 6.30
CA VAL A 107 11.64 -4.67 6.43
C VAL A 107 12.57 -3.51 6.76
N ARG A 108 13.60 -3.73 7.59
CA ARG A 108 14.56 -2.69 7.99
C ARG A 108 15.57 -2.34 6.92
N ALA A 109 15.85 -3.29 6.03
CA ALA A 109 16.84 -3.13 4.97
C ALA A 109 16.45 -2.06 3.94
N HIS A 110 15.15 -1.74 3.82
CA HIS A 110 14.63 -0.81 2.82
C HIS A 110 13.98 0.40 3.46
N ARG A 111 14.20 1.58 2.85
CA ARG A 111 13.47 2.79 3.24
C ARG A 111 12.02 2.70 2.76
N TRP A 112 11.10 3.36 3.46
CA TRP A 112 9.67 3.35 3.08
C TRP A 112 9.43 3.80 1.63
N ASP A 113 10.12 4.85 1.17
CA ASP A 113 10.03 5.37 -0.20
C ASP A 113 10.43 4.32 -1.25
N GLU A 114 11.38 3.44 -0.90
CA GLU A 114 11.86 2.37 -1.75
C GLU A 114 10.83 1.24 -1.82
N ILE A 115 10.30 0.81 -0.66
CA ILE A 115 9.22 -0.17 -0.57
C ILE A 115 8.02 0.26 -1.44
N GLY A 116 7.64 1.53 -1.36
CA GLY A 116 6.56 2.11 -2.17
C GLY A 116 6.84 2.02 -3.68
N ARG A 117 8.05 2.42 -4.11
CA ARG A 117 8.47 2.34 -5.52
C ARG A 117 8.43 0.90 -6.05
N LEU A 118 8.96 -0.05 -5.29
CA LEU A 118 9.00 -1.46 -5.66
C LEU A 118 7.59 -2.05 -5.76
N ARG A 119 6.75 -1.81 -4.75
CA ARG A 119 5.33 -2.18 -4.77
C ARG A 119 4.63 -1.65 -6.00
N ASP A 120 4.76 -0.35 -6.29
CA ASP A 120 4.04 0.27 -7.40
C ASP A 120 4.51 -0.26 -8.75
N ARG A 121 5.79 -0.61 -8.89
CA ARG A 121 6.31 -1.26 -10.08
C ARG A 121 5.70 -2.67 -10.26
N GLU A 122 5.67 -3.47 -9.20
CA GLU A 122 5.06 -4.81 -9.27
C GLU A 122 3.54 -4.73 -9.48
N TYR A 123 2.86 -3.76 -8.87
CA TYR A 123 1.44 -3.53 -9.09
C TYR A 123 1.14 -3.18 -10.55
N ARG A 124 1.94 -2.29 -11.16
CA ARG A 124 1.79 -1.96 -12.59
C ARG A 124 2.03 -3.15 -13.50
N LYS A 125 3.02 -4.01 -13.20
CA LYS A 125 3.26 -5.23 -13.98
C LYS A 125 2.06 -6.17 -13.93
N HIS A 126 1.51 -6.39 -12.74
CA HIS A 126 0.33 -7.24 -12.56
C HIS A 126 -0.91 -6.67 -13.24
N ASP A 127 -1.13 -5.36 -13.14
CA ASP A 127 -2.24 -4.69 -13.82
C ASP A 127 -2.09 -4.75 -15.35
N HIS A 128 -0.88 -4.51 -15.86
CA HIS A 128 -0.59 -4.60 -17.30
C HIS A 128 -0.85 -5.99 -17.86
N GLN A 129 -0.36 -7.04 -17.18
CA GLN A 129 -0.60 -8.42 -17.59
C GLN A 129 -2.10 -8.77 -17.59
N TYR A 130 -2.86 -8.23 -16.65
CA TYR A 130 -4.31 -8.40 -16.61
C TYR A 130 -4.99 -7.76 -17.83
N TRP A 131 -4.58 -6.56 -18.25
CA TRP A 131 -5.15 -5.88 -19.42
C TRP A 131 -4.66 -6.47 -20.76
N GLU A 132 -3.37 -6.79 -20.90
CA GLU A 132 -2.82 -7.39 -22.12
C GLU A 132 -3.46 -8.73 -22.47
N GLY A 133 -3.68 -9.61 -21.49
CA GLY A 133 -4.33 -10.89 -21.70
C GLY A 133 -5.78 -10.74 -22.16
N ARG A 134 -6.47 -9.70 -21.67
CA ARG A 134 -7.86 -9.39 -22.04
C ARG A 134 -7.95 -8.79 -23.44
N ASP A 135 -7.02 -7.91 -23.80
CA ASP A 135 -6.99 -7.28 -25.12
C ASP A 135 -6.70 -8.30 -26.23
N GLN A 136 -5.80 -9.26 -25.98
CA GLN A 136 -5.52 -10.34 -26.92
C GLN A 136 -6.75 -11.22 -27.18
N HIS A 137 -7.50 -11.58 -26.13
CA HIS A 137 -8.72 -12.40 -26.28
C HIS A 137 -9.78 -11.64 -27.07
N ASN A 138 -10.03 -10.37 -26.72
CA ASN A 138 -10.97 -9.52 -27.43
C ASN A 138 -10.58 -9.32 -28.90
N GLU A 139 -9.29 -9.26 -29.22
CA GLU A 139 -8.84 -9.11 -30.61
C GLU A 139 -9.03 -10.40 -31.42
N HIS A 140 -8.81 -11.56 -30.80
CA HIS A 140 -9.08 -12.86 -31.43
C HIS A 140 -10.56 -13.00 -31.79
N ASP A 141 -11.45 -12.76 -30.82
CA ASP A 141 -12.90 -12.85 -31.02
C ASP A 141 -13.36 -11.91 -32.15
N ARG A 142 -12.84 -10.66 -32.16
CA ARG A 142 -13.16 -9.69 -33.21
C ARG A 142 -12.68 -10.12 -34.60
N ARG A 143 -11.56 -10.85 -34.69
CA ARG A 143 -11.02 -11.36 -35.97
C ARG A 143 -11.88 -12.52 -36.47
N ASP A 144 -12.31 -13.40 -35.58
CA ASP A 144 -13.17 -14.54 -35.92
C ASP A 144 -14.54 -14.07 -36.41
N ASP A 145 -15.18 -13.14 -35.69
CA ASP A 145 -16.43 -12.50 -36.11
C ASP A 145 -16.30 -11.86 -37.50
N ARG A 146 -15.15 -11.22 -37.77
CA ARG A 146 -14.89 -10.56 -39.05
C ARG A 146 -14.70 -11.56 -40.18
N ASN A 147 -14.06 -12.70 -39.91
CA ASN A 147 -13.86 -13.76 -40.90
C ASN A 147 -15.18 -14.48 -41.21
N GLN A 148 -15.99 -14.81 -40.20
CA GLN A 148 -17.32 -15.39 -40.41
C GLN A 148 -18.20 -14.50 -41.29
N ARG A 149 -18.27 -13.19 -40.99
CA ARG A 149 -19.04 -12.25 -41.84
C ARG A 149 -18.52 -12.16 -43.28
N ARG A 150 -17.22 -12.39 -43.50
CA ARG A 150 -16.63 -12.41 -44.85
C ARG A 150 -16.97 -13.68 -45.60
N GLU A 151 -17.00 -14.82 -44.91
CA GLU A 151 -17.39 -16.12 -45.46
C GLU A 151 -18.88 -16.13 -45.83
N GLU A 152 -19.75 -15.70 -44.92
CA GLU A 152 -21.20 -15.55 -45.19
C GLU A 152 -21.47 -14.65 -46.40
N ASN A 153 -20.79 -13.51 -46.50
CA ASN A 153 -20.91 -12.62 -47.67
C ASN A 153 -20.41 -13.27 -48.96
N ARG A 154 -19.46 -14.20 -48.89
CA ARG A 154 -18.91 -14.90 -50.05
C ARG A 154 -19.87 -15.97 -50.53
N ASP A 155 -20.48 -16.70 -49.61
CA ASP A 155 -21.48 -17.73 -49.88
C ASP A 155 -22.76 -17.10 -50.47
N GLU A 156 -23.25 -16.00 -49.89
CA GLU A 156 -24.40 -15.26 -50.44
C GLU A 156 -24.17 -14.75 -51.87
N ARG A 157 -22.93 -14.39 -52.22
CA ARG A 157 -22.58 -13.96 -53.58
C ARG A 157 -22.50 -15.14 -54.54
N HIS A 158 -22.09 -16.31 -54.06
CA HIS A 158 -22.05 -17.53 -54.86
C HIS A 158 -23.48 -18.01 -55.20
N ASP A 159 -24.40 -17.98 -54.24
CA ASP A 159 -25.79 -18.37 -54.46
C ASP A 159 -26.55 -17.40 -55.38
N ARG A 160 -26.22 -16.11 -55.33
CA ARG A 160 -26.81 -15.11 -56.25
C ARG A 160 -26.38 -15.25 -57.71
N ASN A 161 -25.31 -15.98 -57.97
CA ASN A 161 -24.71 -16.08 -59.30
C ASN A 161 -24.95 -17.45 -59.96
N ARG A 162 -25.88 -18.25 -59.42
CA ARG A 162 -26.28 -19.57 -59.89
C ARG A 162 -27.75 -19.57 -60.32
#